data_AF-A0A952UPR4-F1
#
_entry.id   AF-A0A952UPR4-F1
#
_cell.length_a   1.000
_cell.length_b   1.000
_cell.length_c   1.000
_cell.angle_alpha   90.00
_cell.angle_beta   90.00
_cell.angle_gamma   90.00
#
_symmetry.space_group_name_H-M   'P 1'
#
loop_
_entity.id
_entity.type
_entity.pdbx_description
1 polymer ?
#
loop_
_entity_poly.entity_id
_entity_poly.type
_entity_poly.pdbx_seq_one_letter_code
_entity_poly.pdbx_strand_id
1 'polypeptide(L)'
;MRRTLLLATVVTALAVAHVGFGQSGDSSAEEPVFPTEVTQRGQATQIAPGITVIVDPQSSAPMELATEIFYAPHFIEVQIPYDRDFTTFGLELASRIRTRIFISVEGQDIVSRTEEVIVPNGGRVSTGFAVFGPHVGLIKLYNENMELLAEVPYMVTKQGRFQQTVAGFASAAASTDFSDVSASPVTFGASYRIAERASGVAATVSIEYSTDGTLGGRATISGAYSW
;
A
#
# COMPACT_ATOMS: atom_id res chain seq x y z
N MET A 1 -25.68 -13.23 -46.86
CA MET A 1 -26.29 -13.81 -45.64
C MET A 1 -25.54 -13.26 -44.43
N ARG A 2 -26.18 -12.37 -43.66
CA ARG A 2 -25.63 -11.79 -42.42
C ARG A 2 -25.86 -12.79 -41.28
N ARG A 3 -24.81 -13.16 -40.53
CA ARG A 3 -24.94 -13.87 -39.26
C ARG A 3 -24.62 -12.90 -38.13
N THR A 4 -25.64 -12.65 -37.33
CA THR A 4 -25.64 -11.80 -36.13
C THR A 4 -25.30 -12.65 -34.91
N LEU A 5 -24.57 -12.02 -33.98
CA LEU A 5 -24.16 -12.37 -32.61
C LEU A 5 -24.83 -13.55 -31.87
N LEU A 6 -24.04 -14.17 -30.98
CA LEU A 6 -24.41 -14.27 -29.57
C LEU A 6 -23.14 -14.25 -28.69
N LEU A 7 -22.88 -13.08 -28.09
CA LEU A 7 -21.91 -12.89 -27.01
C LEU A 7 -22.51 -13.52 -25.75
N ALA A 8 -21.88 -14.56 -25.19
CA ALA A 8 -22.29 -15.13 -23.92
C ALA A 8 -21.67 -14.31 -22.78
N THR A 9 -22.48 -13.44 -22.18
CA THR A 9 -22.17 -12.76 -20.92
C THR A 9 -22.32 -13.77 -19.79
N VAL A 10 -21.22 -14.18 -19.16
CA VAL A 10 -21.26 -15.00 -17.94
C VAL A 10 -21.23 -14.04 -16.73
N VAL A 11 -22.37 -13.93 -16.06
CA VAL A 11 -22.54 -13.23 -14.79
C VAL A 11 -22.33 -14.26 -13.68
N THR A 12 -21.29 -14.10 -12.86
CA THR A 12 -21.07 -14.94 -11.68
C THR A 12 -21.43 -14.14 -10.43
N ALA A 13 -22.56 -14.47 -9.81
CA ALA A 13 -22.94 -13.99 -8.48
C ALA A 13 -22.25 -14.87 -7.43
N LEU A 14 -21.55 -14.25 -6.46
CA LEU A 14 -20.91 -14.94 -5.35
C LEU A 14 -21.59 -14.55 -4.03
N ALA A 15 -22.25 -15.50 -3.39
CA ALA A 15 -22.77 -15.37 -2.03
C ALA A 15 -21.70 -15.86 -1.04
N VAL A 16 -21.32 -15.01 -0.08
CA VAL A 16 -20.37 -15.33 0.99
C VAL A 16 -21.16 -15.64 2.27
N ALA A 17 -21.08 -16.88 2.74
CA ALA A 17 -21.62 -17.29 4.04
C ALA A 17 -20.65 -16.88 5.17
N HIS A 18 -21.17 -16.12 6.15
CA HIS A 18 -20.47 -15.80 7.39
C HIS A 18 -20.56 -16.98 8.37
N VAL A 19 -19.44 -17.38 8.94
CA VAL A 19 -19.39 -18.24 10.13
C VAL A 19 -18.69 -17.46 11.24
N GLY A 20 -19.43 -17.17 12.31
CA GLY A 20 -18.92 -16.55 13.53
C GLY A 20 -18.41 -17.61 14.51
N PHE A 21 -17.35 -17.27 15.22
CA PHE A 21 -16.99 -17.86 16.50
C PHE A 21 -16.55 -16.74 17.43
N GLY A 22 -17.12 -16.72 18.64
CA GLY A 22 -16.89 -15.70 19.65
C GLY A 22 -16.00 -16.16 20.80
N GLN A 23 -15.57 -15.14 21.57
CA GLN A 23 -15.03 -15.12 22.95
C GLN A 23 -13.69 -15.83 23.19
N SER A 24 -12.78 -15.39 24.06
CA SER A 24 -12.65 -14.24 25.00
C SER A 24 -11.23 -14.34 25.57
N GLY A 25 -10.59 -13.23 25.96
CA GLY A 25 -9.31 -13.30 26.68
C GLY A 25 -8.74 -11.94 27.05
N ASP A 26 -8.89 -11.60 28.32
CA ASP A 26 -8.41 -10.41 29.03
C ASP A 26 -6.92 -10.58 29.41
N SER A 27 -6.07 -9.58 29.16
CA SER A 27 -4.81 -9.37 29.92
C SER A 27 -4.11 -8.06 29.54
N SER A 28 -4.16 -7.10 30.48
CA SER A 28 -3.08 -6.26 31.01
C SER A 28 -2.08 -5.60 30.04
N ALA A 29 -2.12 -4.26 30.04
CA ALA A 29 -1.16 -3.36 29.41
C ALA A 29 0.16 -3.24 30.21
N GLU A 30 1.29 -3.36 29.52
CA GLU A 30 2.61 -2.87 29.96
C GLU A 30 3.16 -1.92 28.87
N GLU A 31 3.52 -0.70 29.26
CA GLU A 31 4.17 0.31 28.40
C GLU A 31 5.64 -0.04 28.15
N PRO A 32 6.17 0.09 26.92
CA PRO A 32 7.60 -0.06 26.67
C PRO A 32 8.38 1.25 26.91
N VAL A 33 9.40 1.17 27.75
CA VAL A 33 10.44 2.19 27.98
C VAL A 33 11.52 2.10 26.90
N PHE A 34 11.85 3.22 26.25
CA PHE A 34 12.95 3.30 25.28
C PHE A 34 14.21 3.93 25.91
N PRO A 35 15.42 3.37 25.73
CA PRO A 35 16.66 4.03 26.15
C PRO A 35 17.13 5.04 25.09
N THR A 36 17.40 6.26 25.55
CA THR A 36 18.00 7.34 24.75
C THR A 36 19.51 7.32 24.90
N GLU A 37 20.24 7.01 23.82
CA GLU A 37 21.63 7.45 23.66
C GLU A 37 21.81 8.12 22.29
N VAL A 38 22.08 9.43 22.30
CA VAL A 38 22.66 10.15 21.16
C VAL A 38 23.88 10.88 21.69
N THR A 39 25.06 10.35 21.36
CA THR A 39 26.32 11.09 21.47
C THR A 39 26.54 11.83 20.15
N GLN A 40 26.44 13.16 20.15
CA GLN A 40 27.10 14.00 19.14
C GLN A 40 27.58 15.31 19.75
N ARG A 41 28.90 15.54 19.62
CA ARG A 41 29.62 16.73 20.08
C ARG A 41 29.29 17.93 19.18
N GLY A 42 28.71 18.98 19.75
CA GLY A 42 28.73 20.35 19.22
C GLY A 42 29.29 21.30 20.28
N GLN A 43 30.23 22.17 19.92
CA GLN A 43 30.84 23.13 20.85
C GLN A 43 29.85 24.25 21.18
N ALA A 44 29.59 24.47 22.48
CA ALA A 44 28.73 25.53 22.98
C ALA A 44 29.48 26.86 23.08
N THR A 45 28.90 27.95 22.56
CA THR A 45 29.30 29.33 22.89
C THR A 45 28.27 29.94 23.83
N GLN A 46 28.73 30.47 24.96
CA GLN A 46 27.91 30.95 26.07
C GLN A 46 27.50 32.41 25.85
N ILE A 47 26.21 32.70 25.71
CA ILE A 47 25.69 34.07 25.50
C ILE A 47 25.13 34.69 26.81
N ALA A 48 24.85 33.88 27.84
CA ALA A 48 24.53 34.30 29.21
C ALA A 48 24.54 33.09 30.16
N PRO A 49 24.61 33.25 31.50
CA PRO A 49 24.60 32.12 32.43
C PRO A 49 23.24 31.39 32.36
N GLY A 50 23.24 30.14 31.89
CA GLY A 50 22.09 29.24 31.98
C GLY A 50 21.27 29.00 30.71
N ILE A 51 21.63 29.58 29.56
CA ILE A 51 20.98 29.28 28.27
C ILE A 51 22.01 28.67 27.32
N THR A 52 21.92 27.36 27.11
CA THR A 52 22.68 26.66 26.06
C THR A 52 21.82 26.62 24.81
N VAL A 53 22.05 27.54 23.87
CA VAL A 53 21.47 27.46 22.52
C VAL A 53 22.35 26.52 21.71
N ILE A 54 21.81 25.37 21.31
CA ILE A 54 22.44 24.52 20.30
C ILE A 54 22.18 25.20 18.95
N VAL A 55 23.14 25.99 18.48
CA VAL A 55 23.13 26.54 17.12
C VAL A 55 23.78 25.51 16.21
N ASP A 56 22.98 24.90 15.34
CA ASP A 56 23.50 24.12 14.21
C ASP A 56 24.15 25.08 13.19
N PRO A 57 25.46 24.97 12.92
CA PRO A 57 26.17 25.87 12.00
C PRO A 57 25.84 25.67 10.51
N GLN A 58 24.95 24.74 10.12
CA GLN A 58 24.51 24.58 8.72
C GLN A 58 23.41 25.57 8.28
N SER A 59 22.93 26.46 9.15
CA SER A 59 21.66 27.18 8.95
C SER A 59 21.76 28.71 9.15
N SER A 60 22.59 29.40 8.36
CA SER A 60 22.64 30.88 8.34
C SER A 60 21.71 31.53 7.30
N ALA A 61 21.09 30.76 6.41
CA ALA A 61 20.12 31.31 5.46
C ALA A 61 18.81 31.66 6.17
N PRO A 62 18.25 32.87 5.98
CA PRO A 62 16.94 33.23 6.52
C PRO A 62 15.87 32.24 6.02
N MET A 63 14.83 32.02 6.83
CA MET A 63 13.65 31.30 6.35
C MET A 63 12.90 32.20 5.35
N GLU A 64 12.48 31.62 4.23
CA GLU A 64 11.73 32.28 3.18
C GLU A 64 10.38 31.60 3.01
N LEU A 65 9.35 32.41 2.73
CA LEU A 65 7.99 31.92 2.55
C LEU A 65 7.88 31.15 1.23
N ALA A 66 7.58 29.85 1.31
CA ALA A 66 7.29 29.07 0.11
C ALA A 66 5.93 29.46 -0.48
N THR A 67 5.91 29.65 -1.80
CA THR A 67 4.68 29.77 -2.60
C THR A 67 4.34 28.48 -3.34
N GLU A 68 5.30 27.56 -3.44
CA GLU A 68 5.14 26.23 -4.03
C GLU A 68 6.09 25.22 -3.38
N ILE A 69 5.74 23.94 -3.44
CA ILE A 69 6.63 22.84 -3.08
C ILE A 69 7.27 22.31 -4.36
N PHE A 70 8.60 22.23 -4.38
CA PHE A 70 9.34 21.78 -5.56
C PHE A 70 9.13 20.29 -5.83
N TYR A 71 9.01 19.48 -4.77
CA TYR A 71 8.76 18.05 -4.88
C TYR A 71 7.89 17.55 -3.73
N ALA A 72 6.81 16.87 -4.10
CA ALA A 72 5.99 16.02 -3.25
C ALA A 72 5.45 14.85 -4.09
N PRO A 73 5.20 13.66 -3.50
CA PRO A 73 4.55 12.58 -4.22
C PRO A 73 3.14 12.97 -4.64
N HIS A 74 2.71 12.50 -5.82
CA HIS A 74 1.38 12.78 -6.36
C HIS A 74 0.27 11.91 -5.74
N PHE A 75 0.62 10.74 -5.22
CA PHE A 75 -0.29 9.81 -4.56
C PHE A 75 0.53 8.88 -3.66
N ILE A 76 -0.03 8.50 -2.52
CA ILE A 76 0.59 7.55 -1.60
C ILE A 76 -0.33 6.35 -1.44
N GLU A 77 0.15 5.17 -1.84
CA GLU A 77 -0.53 3.90 -1.56
C GLU A 77 0.19 3.17 -0.43
N VAL A 78 -0.57 2.80 0.59
CA VAL A 78 -0.07 2.14 1.78
C VAL A 78 -0.86 0.87 2.01
N GLN A 79 -0.17 -0.19 2.40
CA GLN A 79 -0.80 -1.46 2.65
C GLN A 79 -0.39 -2.00 4.02
N ILE A 80 -1.38 -2.16 4.91
CA ILE A 80 -1.22 -2.80 6.23
C ILE A 80 -1.13 -4.31 6.00
N PRO A 81 -0.03 -4.97 6.43
CA PRO A 81 0.09 -6.43 6.36
C PRO A 81 -1.06 -7.14 7.09
N TYR A 82 -1.47 -8.32 6.62
CA TYR A 82 -2.64 -9.02 7.16
C TYR A 82 -2.47 -9.43 8.63
N ASP A 83 -1.22 -9.65 9.04
CA ASP A 83 -0.76 -10.06 10.37
C ASP A 83 -0.35 -8.87 11.25
N ARG A 84 -0.63 -7.64 10.81
CA ARG A 84 -0.32 -6.42 11.56
C ARG A 84 -1.56 -5.56 11.75
N ASP A 85 -1.52 -4.79 12.83
CA ASP A 85 -2.55 -3.81 13.14
C ASP A 85 -2.22 -2.41 12.62
N PHE A 86 -0.97 -2.16 12.26
CA PHE A 86 -0.55 -0.89 11.69
C PHE A 86 0.60 -1.05 10.69
N THR A 87 0.82 0.00 9.90
CA THR A 87 2.04 0.17 9.11
C THR A 87 2.46 1.64 9.12
N THR A 88 3.64 1.93 8.57
CA THR A 88 4.16 3.29 8.48
C THR A 88 4.51 3.64 7.05
N PHE A 89 4.31 4.89 6.67
CA PHE A 89 4.77 5.42 5.39
C PHE A 89 5.44 6.78 5.56
N GLY A 90 6.28 7.15 4.58
CA GLY A 90 7.00 8.41 4.57
C GLY A 90 6.48 9.36 3.49
N LEU A 91 6.53 10.65 3.77
CA LEU A 91 6.35 11.73 2.79
C LEU A 91 7.67 12.47 2.64
N GLU A 92 8.21 12.43 1.43
CA GLU A 92 9.44 13.14 1.07
C GLU A 92 9.09 14.49 0.43
N LEU A 93 9.61 15.57 1.02
CA LEU A 93 9.40 16.94 0.61
C LEU A 93 10.72 17.58 0.22
N ALA A 94 10.71 18.39 -0.83
CA ALA A 94 11.84 19.25 -1.18
C ALA A 94 11.37 20.65 -1.57
N SER A 95 12.22 21.64 -1.27
CA SER A 95 11.99 23.04 -1.62
C SER A 95 13.25 23.66 -2.20
N ARG A 96 13.06 24.64 -3.09
CA ARG A 96 14.15 25.45 -3.65
C ARG A 96 14.63 26.54 -2.69
N ILE A 97 13.90 26.75 -1.61
CA ILE A 97 14.21 27.72 -0.57
C ILE A 97 14.17 27.04 0.78
N ARG A 98 14.81 27.65 1.78
CA ARG A 98 14.70 27.17 3.16
C ARG A 98 13.35 27.66 3.71
N THR A 99 12.42 26.76 3.93
CA THR A 99 11.04 27.09 4.35
C THR A 99 10.58 26.17 5.46
N ARG A 100 9.64 26.64 6.26
CA ARG A 100 8.83 25.80 7.13
C ARG A 100 7.55 25.37 6.41
N ILE A 101 7.14 24.11 6.61
CA ILE A 101 5.93 23.54 6.06
C ILE A 101 5.11 22.94 7.20
N PHE A 102 3.85 23.33 7.28
CA PHE A 102 2.87 22.70 8.18
C PHE A 102 2.13 21.59 7.47
N ILE A 103 1.93 20.48 8.16
CA ILE A 103 1.35 19.27 7.61
C ILE A 103 0.06 18.97 8.37
N SER A 104 -1.05 18.99 7.64
CA SER A 104 -2.35 18.53 8.14
C SER A 104 -2.73 17.25 7.43
N VAL A 105 -3.24 16.29 8.18
CA VAL A 105 -3.63 14.98 7.66
C VAL A 105 -5.09 14.76 7.97
N GLU A 106 -5.86 14.41 6.94
CA GLU A 106 -7.25 13.98 7.10
C GLU A 106 -7.30 12.47 7.29
N GLY A 107 -7.81 11.99 8.43
CA GLY A 107 -8.03 10.57 8.70
C GLY A 107 -8.09 10.30 10.21
N GLN A 108 -8.99 9.42 10.65
CA GLN A 108 -9.11 9.05 12.06
C GLN A 108 -8.10 7.97 12.47
N ASP A 109 -7.67 7.14 11.52
CA ASP A 109 -6.77 6.00 11.74
C ASP A 109 -5.34 6.30 11.32
N ILE A 110 -4.94 7.57 11.30
CA ILE A 110 -3.59 8.03 10.96
C ILE A 110 -3.05 8.93 12.05
N VAL A 111 -1.79 8.70 12.42
CA VAL A 111 -1.07 9.52 13.39
C VAL A 111 0.21 10.01 12.73
N SER A 112 0.37 11.33 12.68
CA SER A 112 1.64 11.96 12.31
C SER A 112 2.49 12.16 13.56
N ARG A 113 3.81 11.92 13.46
CA ARG A 113 4.77 12.33 14.50
C ARG A 113 5.21 13.79 14.35
N THR A 114 4.84 14.44 13.24
CA THR A 114 5.40 15.73 12.86
C THR A 114 4.33 16.57 12.17
N GLU A 115 3.93 17.64 12.86
CA GLU A 115 2.98 18.64 12.33
C GLU A 115 3.69 19.76 11.56
N GLU A 116 5.01 19.91 11.76
CA GLU A 116 5.84 20.95 11.16
C GLU A 116 7.19 20.40 10.72
N VAL A 117 7.62 20.73 9.51
CA VAL A 117 8.91 20.34 8.95
C VAL A 117 9.66 21.56 8.42
N ILE A 118 10.94 21.70 8.79
CA ILE A 118 11.84 22.68 8.16
C ILE A 118 12.52 22.01 6.98
N VAL A 119 12.20 22.45 5.77
CA VAL A 119 12.83 21.97 4.53
C VAL A 119 14.02 22.87 4.20
N PRO A 120 15.26 22.33 4.18
CA PRO A 120 16.43 23.11 3.80
C PRO A 120 16.42 23.41 2.30
N ASN A 121 17.06 24.52 1.93
CA ASN A 121 17.21 24.91 0.51
C ASN A 121 17.92 23.79 -0.27
N GLY A 122 17.27 23.27 -1.32
CA GLY A 122 17.83 22.26 -2.21
C GLY A 122 17.99 20.88 -1.58
N GLY A 123 17.60 20.73 -0.31
CA GLY A 123 17.62 19.46 0.40
C GLY A 123 16.23 18.82 0.45
N ARG A 124 16.22 17.57 0.90
CA ARG A 124 15.01 16.77 1.07
C ARG A 124 14.81 16.45 2.53
N VAL A 125 13.57 16.47 2.97
CA VAL A 125 13.17 16.01 4.30
C VAL A 125 12.09 14.97 4.17
N SER A 126 12.17 13.95 5.03
CA SER A 126 11.15 12.92 5.14
C SER A 126 10.41 13.08 6.46
N THR A 127 9.09 13.03 6.41
CA THR A 127 8.23 12.88 7.59
C THR A 127 7.52 11.52 7.56
N GLY A 128 7.23 10.97 8.72
CA GLY A 128 6.63 9.64 8.85
C GLY A 128 5.24 9.66 9.48
N PHE A 129 4.38 8.78 8.98
CA PHE A 129 3.02 8.56 9.48
C PHE A 129 2.84 7.11 9.88
N ALA A 130 2.05 6.87 10.92
CA ALA A 130 1.56 5.54 11.28
C ALA A 130 0.06 5.44 10.97
N VAL A 131 -0.35 4.33 10.35
CA VAL A 131 -1.75 4.09 9.97
C VAL A 131 -2.25 2.76 10.53
N PHE A 132 -3.46 2.76 11.06
CA PHE A 132 -4.03 1.66 11.85
C PHE A 132 -5.23 0.98 11.17
N GLY A 133 -5.81 1.59 10.13
CA GLY A 133 -7.02 1.10 9.47
C GLY A 133 -7.05 1.42 7.99
N PRO A 134 -7.85 0.69 7.18
CA PRO A 134 -8.10 1.05 5.79
C PRO A 134 -8.92 2.33 5.69
N HIS A 135 -8.43 3.31 4.92
CA HIS A 135 -9.13 4.56 4.65
C HIS A 135 -8.51 5.29 3.47
N VAL A 136 -9.17 6.35 3.02
CA VAL A 136 -8.66 7.29 2.00
C VAL A 136 -8.70 8.68 2.61
N GLY A 137 -7.69 9.49 2.33
CA GLY A 137 -7.62 10.85 2.84
C GLY A 137 -6.68 11.74 2.03
N LEU A 138 -6.50 12.96 2.54
CA LEU A 138 -5.60 13.96 1.98
C LEU A 138 -4.56 14.37 3.02
N ILE A 139 -3.32 14.54 2.57
CA ILE A 139 -2.28 15.26 3.31
C ILE A 139 -2.18 16.64 2.69
N LYS A 140 -2.44 17.67 3.50
CA LYS A 140 -2.39 19.08 3.09
C LYS A 140 -1.12 19.70 3.63
N LEU A 141 -0.41 20.39 2.74
CA LEU A 141 0.85 21.05 3.03
C LEU A 141 0.63 22.56 2.97
N TYR A 142 0.97 23.26 4.05
CA TYR A 142 0.78 24.70 4.16
C TYR A 142 2.12 25.41 4.38
N ASN A 143 2.21 26.66 3.92
CA ASN A 143 3.33 27.54 4.25
C ASN A 143 3.15 28.19 5.63
N GLU A 144 4.09 29.06 5.99
CA GLU A 144 4.09 29.79 7.27
C GLU A 144 2.86 30.69 7.48
N ASN A 145 2.20 31.11 6.41
CA ASN A 145 0.98 31.92 6.44
C ASN A 145 -0.29 31.06 6.44
N MET A 146 -0.17 29.74 6.57
CA MET A 146 -1.28 28.78 6.44
C MET A 146 -1.94 28.78 5.06
N GLU A 147 -1.22 29.21 4.02
CA GLU A 147 -1.68 29.07 2.64
C GLU A 147 -1.37 27.67 2.14
N LEU A 148 -2.34 27.06 1.46
CA LEU A 148 -2.22 25.71 0.92
C LEU A 148 -1.22 25.69 -0.24
N LEU A 149 -0.18 24.88 -0.10
CA LEU A 149 0.86 24.68 -1.12
C LEU A 149 0.57 23.46 -2.01
N ALA A 150 0.13 22.36 -1.40
CA ALA A 150 -0.13 21.12 -2.10
C ALA A 150 -1.08 20.21 -1.31
N GLU A 151 -1.79 19.37 -2.06
CA GLU A 151 -2.58 18.27 -1.53
C GLU A 151 -2.06 16.96 -2.10
N VAL A 152 -1.75 16.02 -1.20
CA VAL A 152 -1.28 14.69 -1.55
C VAL A 152 -2.36 13.68 -1.16
N PRO A 153 -3.11 13.12 -2.14
CA PRO A 153 -4.05 12.06 -1.85
C PRO A 153 -3.33 10.78 -1.41
N TYR A 154 -3.93 10.07 -0.47
CA TYR A 154 -3.42 8.79 -0.02
C TYR A 154 -4.52 7.77 0.20
N MET A 155 -4.15 6.49 0.04
CA MET A 155 -5.02 5.34 0.26
C MET A 155 -4.32 4.31 1.11
N VAL A 156 -5.00 3.84 2.15
CA VAL A 156 -4.56 2.76 3.02
C VAL A 156 -5.47 1.56 2.79
N THR A 157 -4.87 0.42 2.46
CA THR A 157 -5.58 -0.87 2.36
C THR A 157 -5.05 -1.84 3.43
N LYS A 158 -5.88 -2.80 3.87
CA LYS A 158 -5.40 -3.93 4.68
C LYS A 158 -5.34 -5.17 3.79
N GLN A 159 -4.21 -5.88 3.84
CA GLN A 159 -4.09 -7.15 3.13
C GLN A 159 -5.10 -8.14 3.71
N GLY A 160 -5.83 -8.81 2.81
CA GLY A 160 -6.58 -10.01 3.20
C GLY A 160 -5.62 -11.13 3.60
N ARG A 161 -6.04 -11.94 4.58
CA ARG A 161 -5.37 -13.21 4.96
C ARG A 161 -5.10 -14.11 3.76
N PHE A 162 -6.01 -14.09 2.79
CA PHE A 162 -5.93 -14.88 1.58
C PHE A 162 -5.67 -14.00 0.37
N GLN A 163 -4.71 -14.41 -0.47
CA GLN A 163 -4.55 -13.90 -1.82
C GLN A 163 -5.47 -14.68 -2.75
N GLN A 164 -6.33 -13.97 -3.47
CA GLN A 164 -7.23 -14.55 -4.45
C GLN A 164 -6.78 -14.16 -5.85
N THR A 165 -6.87 -15.08 -6.81
CA THR A 165 -6.52 -14.85 -8.21
C THR A 165 -7.53 -15.56 -9.08
N VAL A 166 -8.11 -14.83 -10.03
CA VAL A 166 -9.00 -15.38 -11.05
C VAL A 166 -8.29 -15.21 -12.39
N ALA A 167 -8.15 -16.29 -13.16
CA ALA A 167 -7.54 -16.24 -14.48
C ALA A 167 -8.39 -17.03 -15.48
N GLY A 168 -8.72 -16.39 -16.60
CA GLY A 168 -9.32 -17.05 -17.77
C GLY A 168 -8.24 -17.39 -18.80
N PHE A 169 -8.41 -18.49 -19.52
CA PHE A 169 -7.53 -18.88 -20.60
C PHE A 169 -8.31 -19.46 -21.79
N ALA A 170 -7.71 -19.37 -22.96
CA ALA A 170 -8.13 -20.08 -24.15
C ALA A 170 -6.88 -20.71 -24.77
N SER A 171 -6.92 -22.00 -25.04
CA SER A 171 -5.85 -22.72 -25.71
C SER A 171 -6.41 -23.50 -26.89
N ALA A 172 -5.66 -23.54 -27.98
CA ALA A 172 -5.92 -24.45 -29.08
C ALA A 172 -4.83 -25.53 -29.05
N ALA A 173 -5.19 -26.78 -29.36
CA ALA A 173 -4.17 -27.79 -29.60
C ALA A 173 -3.27 -27.31 -30.74
N ALA A 174 -1.96 -27.27 -30.51
CA ALA A 174 -1.00 -26.97 -31.56
C ALA A 174 -0.99 -28.16 -32.54
N SER A 175 -1.64 -28.00 -33.69
CA SER A 175 -1.51 -28.98 -34.77
C SER A 175 -0.10 -28.86 -35.36
N THR A 176 0.68 -29.94 -35.31
CA THR A 176 1.94 -30.05 -36.06
C THR A 176 1.71 -30.37 -37.54
N ASP A 177 0.45 -30.61 -37.94
CA ASP A 177 0.07 -30.99 -39.29
C ASP A 177 -0.80 -29.89 -39.94
N PHE A 178 -0.28 -29.28 -41.01
CA PHE A 178 -0.94 -28.17 -41.72
C PHE A 178 -2.21 -28.57 -42.46
N SER A 179 -2.49 -29.87 -42.56
CA SER A 179 -3.66 -30.42 -43.25
C SER A 179 -4.94 -30.41 -42.39
N ASP A 180 -4.84 -30.18 -41.08
CA ASP A 180 -5.95 -30.39 -40.12
C ASP A 180 -6.26 -29.17 -39.21
N VAL A 181 -5.89 -27.97 -39.67
CA VAL A 181 -6.07 -26.71 -38.92
C VAL A 181 -7.54 -26.36 -38.68
N SER A 182 -8.47 -26.98 -39.42
CA SER A 182 -9.92 -26.72 -39.32
C SER A 182 -10.63 -27.51 -38.21
N ALA A 183 -10.01 -28.53 -37.62
CA ALA A 183 -10.69 -29.48 -36.72
C ALA A 183 -10.15 -29.50 -35.29
N SER A 184 -9.10 -28.72 -34.98
CA SER A 184 -8.49 -28.74 -33.65
C SER A 184 -9.44 -28.11 -32.62
N PRO A 185 -9.84 -28.84 -31.56
CA PRO A 185 -10.70 -28.27 -30.53
C PRO A 185 -10.01 -27.12 -29.81
N VAL A 186 -10.79 -26.06 -29.54
CA VAL A 186 -10.39 -24.93 -28.71
C VAL A 186 -10.91 -25.19 -27.30
N THR A 187 -10.02 -25.12 -26.31
CA THR A 187 -10.36 -25.23 -24.90
C THR A 187 -10.40 -23.84 -24.28
N PHE A 188 -11.53 -23.52 -23.65
CA PHE A 188 -11.70 -22.32 -22.83
C PHE A 188 -11.74 -22.74 -21.37
N GLY A 189 -11.15 -21.95 -20.49
CA GLY A 189 -11.20 -22.26 -19.07
C GLY A 189 -11.11 -21.04 -18.19
N ALA A 190 -11.51 -21.24 -16.94
CA ALA A 190 -11.29 -20.31 -15.86
C ALA A 190 -10.69 -21.05 -14.68
N SER A 191 -9.79 -20.37 -13.97
CA SER A 191 -9.16 -20.85 -12.77
C SER A 191 -9.34 -19.83 -11.66
N TYR A 192 -9.68 -20.32 -10.47
CA TYR A 192 -9.70 -19.57 -9.24
C TYR A 192 -8.68 -20.17 -8.29
N ARG A 193 -7.74 -19.36 -7.84
CA ARG A 193 -6.74 -19.71 -6.84
C ARG A 193 -6.95 -18.86 -5.61
N ILE A 194 -7.04 -19.52 -4.45
CA ILE A 194 -6.96 -18.89 -3.14
C ILE A 194 -5.72 -19.41 -2.41
N ALA A 195 -4.89 -18.52 -1.90
CA ALA A 195 -3.68 -18.88 -1.17
C ALA A 195 -3.62 -18.13 0.17
N GLU A 196 -3.42 -18.84 1.26
CA GLU A 196 -3.15 -18.24 2.56
C GLU A 196 -1.73 -17.65 2.56
N ARG A 197 -1.62 -16.36 2.90
CA ARG A 197 -0.34 -15.64 2.86
C ARG A 197 0.66 -16.16 3.89
N ALA A 198 0.19 -16.64 5.04
CA ALA A 198 1.03 -17.10 6.15
C ALA A 198 1.71 -18.45 5.88
N SER A 199 0.88 -19.43 5.48
CA SER A 199 1.27 -20.84 5.37
C SER A 199 1.70 -21.23 3.96
N GLY A 200 1.43 -20.38 2.96
CA GLY A 200 1.62 -20.72 1.55
C GLY A 200 0.67 -21.81 1.04
N VAL A 201 -0.28 -22.28 1.87
CA VAL A 201 -1.31 -23.23 1.46
C VAL A 201 -2.21 -22.56 0.42
N ALA A 202 -2.37 -23.19 -0.73
CA ALA A 202 -3.19 -22.72 -1.82
C ALA A 202 -4.13 -23.81 -2.32
N ALA A 203 -5.37 -23.41 -2.58
CA ALA A 203 -6.34 -24.21 -3.30
C ALA A 203 -6.58 -23.55 -4.67
N THR A 204 -6.54 -24.34 -5.73
CA THR A 204 -6.86 -23.90 -7.09
C THR A 204 -7.98 -24.77 -7.63
N VAL A 205 -9.00 -24.15 -8.21
CA VAL A 205 -10.07 -24.82 -8.94
C VAL A 205 -10.04 -24.30 -10.36
N SER A 206 -9.90 -25.17 -11.35
CA SER A 206 -10.07 -24.86 -12.76
C SER A 206 -11.26 -25.60 -13.35
N ILE A 207 -11.96 -24.93 -14.26
CA ILE A 207 -13.03 -25.48 -15.08
C ILE A 207 -12.65 -25.19 -16.52
N GLU A 208 -12.76 -26.20 -17.37
CA GLU A 208 -12.36 -26.18 -18.76
C GLU A 208 -13.50 -26.73 -19.62
N TYR A 209 -13.75 -26.09 -20.75
CA TYR A 209 -14.73 -26.49 -21.74
C TYR A 209 -14.07 -26.51 -23.11
N SER A 210 -14.11 -27.67 -23.77
CA SER A 210 -13.60 -27.87 -25.12
C SER A 210 -14.74 -27.73 -26.14
N THR A 211 -14.44 -27.19 -27.33
CA THR A 211 -15.41 -27.08 -28.43
C THR A 211 -15.90 -28.43 -28.96
N ASP A 212 -15.24 -29.54 -28.60
CA ASP A 212 -15.72 -30.91 -28.87
C ASP A 212 -16.85 -31.36 -27.92
N GLY A 213 -17.25 -30.50 -26.97
CA GLY A 213 -18.30 -30.78 -25.99
C GLY A 213 -17.78 -31.40 -24.69
N THR A 214 -16.47 -31.58 -24.54
CA THR A 214 -15.87 -32.11 -23.31
C THR A 214 -15.83 -31.04 -22.23
N LEU A 215 -16.33 -31.37 -21.05
CA LEU A 215 -16.19 -30.55 -19.84
C LEU A 215 -15.16 -31.20 -18.92
N GLY A 216 -14.13 -30.43 -18.56
CA GLY A 216 -13.09 -30.79 -17.61
C GLY A 216 -13.13 -29.91 -16.37
N GLY A 217 -12.66 -30.45 -15.26
CA GLY A 217 -12.46 -29.68 -14.04
C GLY A 217 -11.34 -30.27 -13.22
N ARG A 218 -10.53 -29.41 -12.60
CA ARG A 218 -9.44 -29.82 -11.72
C ARG A 218 -9.48 -29.00 -10.45
N ALA A 219 -9.42 -29.68 -9.31
CA ALA A 219 -9.16 -29.05 -8.02
C ALA A 219 -7.79 -29.52 -7.54
N THR A 220 -6.93 -28.59 -7.13
CA THR A 220 -5.64 -28.88 -6.51
C THR A 220 -5.53 -28.15 -5.20
N ILE A 221 -4.96 -28.82 -4.19
CA ILE A 221 -4.53 -28.22 -2.94
C ILE A 221 -3.02 -28.45 -2.86
N SER A 222 -2.27 -27.38 -2.62
CA SER A 222 -0.81 -27.40 -2.51
C SER A 222 -0.38 -26.60 -1.30
N GLY A 223 0.66 -27.03 -0.59
CA GLY A 223 1.24 -26.27 0.50
C GLY A 223 2.60 -26.85 0.86
N ALA A 224 3.51 -26.01 1.34
CA ALA A 224 4.76 -26.45 1.94
C ALA A 224 4.56 -26.54 3.46
N TYR A 225 4.87 -27.68 4.04
CA TYR A 225 4.93 -27.86 5.50
C TYR A 225 6.40 -27.98 5.88
N SER A 226 6.90 -27.08 6.72
CA SER A 226 8.18 -27.24 7.41
C SER A 226 7.90 -27.53 8.89
N TRP A 227 8.44 -28.62 9.40
CA TRP A 227 8.55 -28.91 10.83
C TRP A 227 9.85 -28.32 11.38
#